data_AF-A0A9P7VLI8-F1
#
_entry.id   AF-A0A9P7VLI8-F1
#
_cell.length_a   1.000
_cell.length_b   1.000
_cell.length_c   1.000
_cell.angle_alpha   90.00
_cell.angle_beta   90.00
_cell.angle_gamma   90.00
#
_symmetry.space_group_name_H-M   'P 1'
#
loop_
_entity.id
_entity.type
_entity.pdbx_description
1 polymer ?
#
loop_
_entity_poly.entity_id
_entity_poly.type
_entity_poly.pdbx_seq_one_letter_code
_entity_poly.pdbx_strand_id
1 'polypeptide(L)'
;MAPNVEAGLPTTESHVDRYNVHSTDVIQDARVNVTKEHSDTVIWYKERFLTDDEIVEHIVHNPTSKICWTIHRPKRGWYIRIRSRHFPPGVFIPLAPVSPTSPHHVDAALSFFSRTNMPYLREPEEAFTFQEGSSSLSVHSYPPTPPPPPPGSSSPSSSIKSEEYFGRNKHKPQVSEFILAPHSSQHVETTEDSTIFARAFAALRNHKPSHSNSFTLSRVAQPPVSPPPYASDPVLAPTERPKSILCPPLLVFHDRTPVYSVASFTGTIEFDRAEEGLVGVDTSFWIAVALTYLEFLAERESYLAALSD
;
A
#
# COMPACT_ATOMS: atom_id res chain seq x y z
N MET A 1 42.26 23.93 26.17
CA MET A 1 41.84 22.62 25.61
C MET A 1 40.38 22.43 25.94
N ALA A 2 39.50 22.71 24.98
CA ALA A 2 38.06 22.47 25.10
C ALA A 2 37.70 21.24 24.24
N PRO A 3 36.84 20.33 24.72
CA PRO A 3 36.43 19.18 23.93
C PRO A 3 35.46 19.63 22.82
N ASN A 4 35.78 19.19 21.61
CA ASN A 4 34.98 19.38 20.41
C ASN A 4 33.76 18.45 20.51
N VAL A 5 32.57 19.01 20.76
CA VAL A 5 31.31 18.27 20.73
C VAL A 5 30.81 18.29 19.30
N GLU A 6 31.14 17.24 18.56
CA GLU A 6 30.64 17.00 17.23
C GLU A 6 29.16 16.60 17.34
N ALA A 7 28.28 17.54 17.03
CA ALA A 7 26.84 17.32 16.96
C ALA A 7 26.55 16.38 15.78
N GLY A 8 26.46 15.07 16.08
CA GLY A 8 25.94 14.09 15.13
C GLY A 8 24.52 14.48 14.73
N LEU A 9 24.34 14.77 13.43
CA LEU A 9 23.03 14.79 12.81
C LEU A 9 22.31 13.46 13.14
N PRO A 10 21.02 13.48 13.53
CA PRO A 10 20.27 12.24 13.64
C PRO A 10 20.18 11.63 12.25
N THR A 11 20.99 10.60 12.00
CA THR A 11 20.70 9.64 10.94
C THR A 11 19.31 9.12 11.25
N THR A 12 18.32 9.59 10.51
CA THR A 12 16.99 8.99 10.46
C THR A 12 17.19 7.60 9.88
N GLU A 13 17.55 6.64 10.73
CA GLU A 13 17.50 5.23 10.40
C GLU A 13 16.05 4.94 10.06
N SER A 14 15.76 4.82 8.76
CA SER A 14 14.49 4.31 8.28
C SER A 14 14.29 2.95 8.92
N HIS A 15 13.33 2.84 9.83
CA HIS A 15 13.07 1.60 10.56
C HIS A 15 12.41 0.62 9.59
N VAL A 16 13.21 -0.11 8.82
CA VAL A 16 12.73 -1.09 7.85
C VAL A 16 12.49 -2.43 8.57
N ASP A 17 11.29 -2.98 8.42
CA ASP A 17 11.01 -4.36 8.83
C ASP A 17 11.20 -5.31 7.65
N ARG A 18 11.84 -6.45 7.89
CA ARG A 18 12.13 -7.44 6.84
C ARG A 18 11.51 -8.80 7.14
N TYR A 19 11.02 -9.44 6.08
CA TYR A 19 10.42 -10.77 6.13
C TYR A 19 10.98 -11.65 5.01
N ASN A 20 11.29 -12.90 5.33
CA ASN A 20 11.68 -13.88 4.34
C ASN A 20 10.45 -14.63 3.86
N VAL A 21 10.37 -14.83 2.54
CA VAL A 21 9.30 -15.56 1.87
C VAL A 21 9.90 -16.79 1.23
N HIS A 22 9.32 -17.96 1.49
CA HIS A 22 9.81 -19.22 0.95
C HIS A 22 8.64 -20.14 0.57
N SER A 23 8.60 -20.59 -0.68
CA SER A 23 7.68 -21.63 -1.12
C SER A 23 8.22 -23.02 -0.80
N THR A 24 7.37 -23.87 -0.24
CA THR A 24 7.65 -25.30 -0.03
C THR A 24 7.34 -26.11 -1.30
N ASP A 25 8.00 -27.25 -1.46
CA ASP A 25 7.83 -28.15 -2.61
C ASP A 25 6.41 -28.76 -2.63
N VAL A 26 5.98 -29.26 -3.80
CA VAL A 26 4.67 -29.90 -4.06
C VAL A 26 4.43 -31.10 -3.12
N ILE A 27 5.49 -31.75 -2.66
CA ILE A 27 5.41 -32.86 -1.69
C ILE A 27 4.97 -32.33 -0.29
N GLN A 28 5.10 -31.04 -0.02
CA GLN A 28 4.79 -30.35 1.24
C GLN A 28 3.61 -29.37 1.11
N ASP A 29 2.55 -29.77 0.38
CA ASP A 29 1.29 -29.01 0.22
C ASP A 29 1.38 -27.67 -0.55
N ALA A 30 2.48 -27.41 -1.28
CA ALA A 30 2.67 -26.19 -2.09
C ALA A 30 2.37 -24.89 -1.30
N ARG A 31 2.83 -24.86 -0.04
CA ARG A 31 2.59 -23.77 0.91
C ARG A 31 3.67 -22.71 0.80
N VAL A 32 3.30 -21.44 0.96
CA VAL A 32 4.25 -20.33 1.04
C VAL A 32 4.35 -19.87 2.49
N ASN A 33 5.55 -19.83 3.05
CA ASN A 33 5.80 -19.40 4.41
C ASN A 33 6.42 -18.00 4.45
N VAL A 34 6.04 -17.21 5.45
CA VAL A 34 6.58 -15.89 5.74
C VAL A 34 7.13 -15.88 7.16
N THR A 35 8.45 -15.67 7.29
CA THR A 35 9.15 -15.55 8.57
C THR A 35 9.70 -14.14 8.72
N LYS A 36 9.90 -13.67 9.96
CA LYS A 36 10.63 -12.41 10.20
C LYS A 36 12.11 -12.61 9.94
N GLU A 37 12.80 -11.59 9.44
CA GLU A 37 14.26 -11.65 9.31
C GLU A 37 14.92 -11.98 10.67
N HIS A 38 15.92 -12.86 10.64
CA HIS A 38 16.58 -13.42 11.83
C HIS A 38 15.72 -14.31 12.73
N SER A 39 14.53 -14.71 12.27
CA SER A 39 13.68 -15.67 12.95
C SER A 39 13.34 -16.85 12.06
N ASP A 40 13.39 -18.05 12.62
CA ASP A 40 12.90 -19.27 11.98
C ASP A 40 11.40 -19.50 12.25
N THR A 41 10.76 -18.59 12.99
CA THR A 41 9.34 -18.71 13.31
C THR A 41 8.51 -18.20 12.14
N VAL A 42 7.69 -19.10 11.59
CA VAL A 42 6.66 -18.75 10.60
C VAL A 42 5.60 -17.90 11.29
N ILE A 43 5.39 -16.68 10.80
CA ILE A 43 4.36 -15.75 11.29
C ILE A 43 3.09 -15.90 10.46
N TRP A 44 3.24 -15.94 9.14
CA TRP A 44 2.13 -16.18 8.22
C TRP A 44 2.47 -17.29 7.24
N TYR A 45 1.43 -17.95 6.75
CA TYR A 45 1.56 -18.84 5.61
C TYR A 45 0.38 -18.72 4.66
N LYS A 46 0.63 -19.06 3.40
CA LYS A 46 -0.36 -19.12 2.33
C LYS A 46 -0.61 -20.56 1.94
N GLU A 47 -1.88 -20.95 1.92
CA GLU A 47 -2.35 -22.27 1.47
C GLU A 47 -3.39 -22.08 0.35
N ARG A 48 -3.45 -23.03 -0.58
CA ARG A 48 -4.32 -22.96 -1.78
C ARG A 48 -5.39 -24.04 -1.73
N PHE A 49 -6.62 -23.65 -2.07
CA PHE A 49 -7.78 -24.51 -2.21
C PHE A 49 -8.39 -24.34 -3.61
N LEU A 50 -8.78 -25.45 -4.21
CA LEU A 50 -9.50 -25.46 -5.48
C LEU A 50 -10.98 -25.67 -5.20
N THR A 51 -11.80 -24.69 -5.55
CA THR A 51 -13.27 -24.82 -5.56
C THR A 51 -13.75 -25.17 -6.96
N ASP A 52 -15.06 -25.27 -7.21
CA ASP A 52 -15.57 -25.56 -8.55
C ASP A 52 -15.28 -24.44 -9.56
N ASP A 53 -15.44 -23.19 -9.14
CA ASP A 53 -15.33 -22.01 -10.02
C ASP A 53 -14.04 -21.21 -9.83
N GLU A 54 -13.44 -21.28 -8.63
CA GLU A 54 -12.36 -20.38 -8.21
C GLU A 54 -11.19 -21.13 -7.55
N ILE A 55 -10.01 -20.54 -7.66
CA ILE A 55 -8.86 -20.82 -6.79
C ILE A 55 -8.98 -19.87 -5.60
N VAL A 56 -9.01 -20.43 -4.39
CA VAL A 56 -9.11 -19.68 -3.14
C VAL A 56 -7.86 -19.91 -2.33
N GLU A 57 -7.18 -18.84 -1.93
CA GLU A 57 -5.98 -18.92 -1.10
C GLU A 57 -6.24 -18.27 0.24
N HIS A 58 -5.72 -18.86 1.31
CA HIS A 58 -5.82 -18.30 2.64
C HIS A 58 -4.45 -17.82 3.12
N ILE A 59 -4.41 -16.59 3.61
CA ILE A 59 -3.30 -16.08 4.41
C ILE A 59 -3.65 -16.33 5.87
N VAL A 60 -2.94 -17.26 6.49
CA VAL A 60 -3.18 -17.71 7.85
C VAL A 60 -2.09 -17.16 8.76
N HIS A 61 -2.49 -16.55 9.88
CA HIS A 61 -1.56 -16.22 10.96
C HIS A 61 -1.24 -17.48 11.74
N ASN A 62 0.02 -17.91 11.67
CA ASN A 62 0.47 -19.19 12.18
C ASN A 62 0.27 -19.35 13.69
N PRO A 63 0.64 -18.38 14.56
CA PRO A 63 0.47 -18.53 16.01
C PRO A 63 -0.98 -18.68 16.48
N THR A 64 -1.96 -18.12 15.74
CA THR A 64 -3.37 -18.16 16.15
C THR A 64 -4.22 -19.10 15.28
N SER A 65 -3.65 -19.66 14.22
CA SER A 65 -4.34 -20.44 13.19
C SER A 65 -5.59 -19.73 12.62
N LYS A 66 -5.60 -18.39 12.63
CA LYS A 66 -6.71 -17.60 12.10
C LYS A 66 -6.41 -17.17 10.67
N ILE A 67 -7.39 -17.32 9.80
CA ILE A 67 -7.35 -16.75 8.45
C ILE A 67 -7.49 -15.23 8.56
N CYS A 68 -6.45 -14.50 8.16
CA CYS A 68 -6.43 -13.04 8.11
C CYS A 68 -7.10 -12.53 6.82
N TRP A 69 -6.72 -13.14 5.70
CA TRP A 69 -7.15 -12.72 4.35
C TRP A 69 -7.43 -13.93 3.48
N THR A 70 -8.39 -13.78 2.57
CA THR A 70 -8.61 -14.74 1.48
C THR A 70 -8.43 -14.06 0.14
N ILE A 71 -7.77 -14.75 -0.78
CA ILE A 71 -7.49 -14.30 -2.14
C ILE A 71 -8.30 -15.20 -3.06
N HIS A 72 -9.06 -14.62 -3.98
CA HIS A 72 -9.85 -15.39 -4.93
C HIS A 72 -9.44 -15.02 -6.36
N ARG A 73 -9.29 -16.04 -7.18
CA ARG A 73 -8.95 -15.95 -8.61
C ARG A 73 -9.78 -16.96 -9.38
N PRO A 74 -10.21 -16.66 -10.62
CA PRO A 74 -10.97 -17.63 -11.40
C PRO A 74 -10.06 -18.74 -11.93
N LYS A 75 -10.64 -19.92 -12.19
CA LYS A 75 -9.93 -20.95 -12.98
C LYS A 75 -9.74 -20.54 -14.45
N ARG A 76 -10.61 -19.67 -14.96
CA ARG A 76 -10.64 -19.19 -16.36
C ARG A 76 -10.97 -17.70 -16.42
N GLY A 77 -10.23 -16.95 -17.21
CA GLY A 77 -10.37 -15.50 -17.30
C GLY A 77 -9.51 -14.78 -16.26
N TRP A 78 -9.89 -13.53 -15.94
CA TRP A 78 -9.05 -12.66 -15.12
C TRP A 78 -9.86 -11.86 -14.10
N TYR A 79 -9.55 -12.08 -12.83
CA TYR A 79 -9.73 -11.13 -11.75
C TYR A 79 -8.88 -11.57 -10.56
N ILE A 80 -8.53 -10.62 -9.70
CA ILE A 80 -7.93 -10.91 -8.41
C ILE A 80 -8.71 -10.09 -7.37
N ARG A 81 -9.22 -10.74 -6.33
CA ARG A 81 -9.91 -10.08 -5.23
C ARG A 81 -9.39 -10.55 -3.89
N ILE A 82 -9.14 -9.59 -3.00
CA ILE A 82 -8.72 -9.83 -1.63
C ILE A 82 -9.90 -9.54 -0.69
N ARG A 83 -10.14 -10.44 0.28
CA ARG A 83 -11.23 -10.34 1.26
C ARG A 83 -10.71 -10.55 2.68
N SER A 84 -11.40 -9.94 3.64
CA SER A 84 -11.22 -10.21 5.07
C SER A 84 -12.51 -10.78 5.65
N ARG A 85 -12.40 -11.60 6.70
CA ARG A 85 -13.55 -12.06 7.49
C ARG A 85 -14.33 -10.92 8.16
N HIS A 86 -13.71 -9.76 8.31
CA HIS A 86 -14.33 -8.57 8.89
C HIS A 86 -15.06 -7.71 7.85
N PHE A 87 -14.97 -8.03 6.57
CA PHE A 87 -15.70 -7.32 5.53
C PHE A 87 -17.16 -7.79 5.49
N PRO A 88 -18.13 -6.88 5.24
CA PRO A 88 -19.49 -7.30 4.93
C PRO A 88 -19.52 -8.25 3.72
N PRO A 89 -20.53 -9.14 3.63
CA PRO A 89 -20.69 -10.02 2.47
C PRO A 89 -20.67 -9.23 1.15
N GLY A 90 -19.94 -9.73 0.16
CA GLY A 90 -19.81 -9.10 -1.16
C GLY A 90 -18.80 -7.95 -1.25
N VAL A 91 -18.21 -7.50 -0.13
CA VAL A 91 -17.16 -6.48 -0.15
C VAL A 91 -15.79 -7.12 -0.33
N PHE A 92 -14.97 -6.56 -1.23
CA PHE A 92 -13.63 -7.03 -1.52
C PHE A 92 -12.76 -5.88 -2.06
N ILE A 93 -11.45 -6.10 -2.07
CA ILE A 93 -10.47 -5.20 -2.69
C ILE A 93 -10.03 -5.83 -4.02
N PRO A 94 -10.42 -5.26 -5.17
CA PRO A 94 -9.96 -5.75 -6.47
C PRO A 94 -8.53 -5.28 -6.74
N LEU A 95 -7.72 -6.16 -7.32
CA LEU A 95 -6.46 -5.80 -7.97
C LEU A 95 -6.71 -5.79 -9.48
N ALA A 96 -6.51 -4.63 -10.10
CA ALA A 96 -6.82 -4.40 -11.51
C ALA A 96 -5.58 -3.90 -12.27
N PRO A 97 -5.38 -4.28 -13.54
CA PRO A 97 -4.30 -3.74 -14.36
C PRO A 97 -4.33 -2.22 -14.41
N VAL A 98 -3.16 -1.59 -14.29
CA VAL A 98 -3.03 -0.14 -14.44
C VAL A 98 -3.36 0.25 -15.89
N SER A 99 -4.27 1.21 -16.07
CA SER A 99 -4.68 1.67 -17.39
C SER A 99 -3.47 2.14 -18.23
N PRO A 100 -3.38 1.80 -19.53
CA PRO A 100 -2.30 2.27 -20.42
C PRO A 100 -2.21 3.80 -20.55
N THR A 101 -3.27 4.53 -20.21
CA THR A 101 -3.29 6.00 -20.22
C THR A 101 -2.83 6.63 -18.91
N SER A 102 -2.61 5.81 -17.86
CA SER A 102 -2.09 6.27 -16.58
C SER A 102 -0.61 6.63 -16.71
N PRO A 103 -0.15 7.73 -16.06
CA PRO A 103 1.27 8.07 -16.02
C PRO A 103 2.12 7.03 -15.26
N HIS A 104 1.48 6.13 -14.51
CA HIS A 104 2.14 5.07 -13.74
C HIS A 104 2.01 3.70 -14.41
N HIS A 105 1.59 3.66 -15.68
CA HIS A 105 1.50 2.42 -16.42
C HIS A 105 2.89 1.83 -16.65
N VAL A 106 3.06 0.59 -16.19
CA VAL A 106 4.16 -0.29 -16.53
C VAL A 106 3.54 -1.65 -16.86
N ASP A 107 4.17 -2.40 -17.74
CA ASP A 107 3.76 -3.77 -18.04
C ASP A 107 3.70 -4.61 -16.75
N ALA A 108 2.67 -5.43 -16.63
CA ALA A 108 2.30 -6.17 -15.42
C ALA A 108 1.96 -5.32 -14.18
N ALA A 109 1.87 -3.99 -14.25
CA ALA A 109 1.48 -3.20 -13.08
C ALA A 109 -0.01 -3.42 -12.70
N LEU A 110 -0.27 -3.59 -11.40
CA LEU A 110 -1.61 -3.65 -10.84
C LEU A 110 -1.86 -2.46 -9.91
N SER A 111 -3.12 -2.02 -9.83
CA SER A 111 -3.59 -0.99 -8.90
C SER A 111 -4.71 -1.53 -8.04
N PHE A 112 -4.83 -0.98 -6.83
CA PHE A 112 -5.96 -1.23 -5.94
C PHE A 112 -6.22 -0.03 -5.03
N PHE A 113 -7.40 -0.01 -4.43
CA PHE A 113 -7.82 1.01 -3.48
C PHE A 113 -8.00 0.41 -2.10
N SER A 114 -7.49 1.07 -1.06
CA SER A 114 -7.67 0.64 0.33
C SER A 114 -8.03 1.81 1.22
N ARG A 115 -8.76 1.53 2.31
CA ARG A 115 -9.06 2.53 3.34
C ARG A 115 -7.84 2.71 4.23
N THR A 116 -7.43 3.95 4.43
CA THR A 116 -6.25 4.35 5.17
C THR A 116 -6.62 5.38 6.24
N ASN A 117 -5.85 5.43 7.32
CA ASN A 117 -6.04 6.33 8.46
C ASN A 117 -5.10 7.53 8.39
N MET A 118 -4.82 8.02 7.18
CA MET A 118 -3.87 9.10 6.98
C MET A 118 -4.28 10.34 7.79
N PRO A 119 -3.33 11.01 8.46
CA PRO A 119 -3.62 12.30 9.06
C PRO A 119 -4.03 13.26 7.95
N TYR A 120 -5.18 13.91 8.13
CA TYR A 120 -5.56 15.00 7.26
C TYR A 120 -4.47 16.06 7.37
N LEU A 121 -3.75 16.30 6.27
CA LEU A 121 -2.88 17.46 6.17
C LEU A 121 -3.83 18.64 6.30
N ARG A 122 -3.87 19.28 7.48
CA ARG A 122 -4.59 20.53 7.62
C ARG A 122 -3.99 21.41 6.54
N GLU A 123 -4.77 21.78 5.53
CA GLU A 123 -4.43 22.96 4.78
C GLU A 123 -4.19 24.05 5.82
N PRO A 124 -3.14 24.85 5.69
CA PRO A 124 -3.00 26.02 6.53
C PRO A 124 -4.21 26.90 6.22
N GLU A 125 -5.30 26.67 6.97
CA GLU A 125 -6.35 27.65 7.17
C GLU A 125 -5.58 28.91 7.52
N GLU A 126 -5.65 29.87 6.61
CA GLU A 126 -5.06 31.19 6.73
C GLU A 126 -5.11 31.57 8.19
N ALA A 127 -3.92 31.72 8.79
CA ALA A 127 -3.78 32.11 10.17
C ALA A 127 -4.79 33.22 10.42
N PHE A 128 -5.83 32.91 11.20
CA PHE A 128 -6.91 33.83 11.52
C PHE A 128 -6.24 35.15 11.87
N THR A 129 -6.35 36.10 10.95
CA THR A 129 -5.88 37.43 11.18
C THR A 129 -6.75 37.90 12.34
N PHE A 130 -6.14 38.11 13.51
CA PHE A 130 -6.76 38.94 14.53
C PHE A 130 -6.92 40.32 13.89
N GLN A 131 -8.02 40.52 13.14
CA GLN A 131 -8.51 41.84 12.78
C GLN A 131 -9.19 42.39 14.02
N GLU A 132 -8.34 42.99 14.85
CA GLU A 132 -8.72 44.01 15.79
C GLU A 132 -9.34 45.17 15.01
N GLY A 133 -10.66 45.34 15.19
CA GLY A 133 -11.39 46.59 14.96
C GLY A 133 -11.55 47.08 13.52
N SER A 134 -12.74 46.88 12.93
CA SER A 134 -13.62 48.01 12.61
C SER A 134 -14.97 47.54 12.02
N SER A 135 -16.01 47.86 12.78
CA SER A 135 -17.42 48.01 12.44
C SER A 135 -17.78 48.20 10.95
N SER A 136 -18.64 47.33 10.40
CA SER A 136 -19.82 47.80 9.67
C SER A 136 -20.92 46.73 9.67
N LEU A 137 -22.12 47.16 10.06
CA LEU A 137 -23.32 46.36 10.27
C LEU A 137 -23.98 46.06 8.92
N SER A 138 -24.11 44.78 8.56
CA SER A 138 -25.16 44.35 7.63
C SER A 138 -26.13 43.45 8.38
N VAL A 139 -27.18 44.11 8.90
CA VAL A 139 -28.35 43.48 9.49
C VAL A 139 -29.17 42.90 8.35
N HIS A 140 -29.20 41.58 8.22
CA HIS A 140 -30.19 40.89 7.42
C HIS A 140 -31.23 40.28 8.37
N SER A 141 -32.40 40.92 8.39
CA SER A 141 -33.56 40.50 9.17
C SER A 141 -34.24 39.32 8.49
N TYR A 142 -34.12 38.14 9.08
CA TYR A 142 -34.99 37.00 8.78
C TYR A 142 -36.34 37.15 9.51
N PRO A 143 -37.45 36.64 8.95
CA PRO A 143 -38.73 36.63 9.64
C PRO A 143 -38.68 35.72 10.88
N PRO A 144 -39.36 36.09 11.99
CA PRO A 144 -39.32 35.32 13.23
C PRO A 144 -40.07 33.98 13.12
N THR A 145 -39.37 32.89 13.42
CA THR A 145 -39.94 31.54 13.60
C THR A 145 -40.83 31.49 14.86
N PRO A 146 -42.00 30.81 14.84
CA PRO A 146 -42.92 30.74 15.98
C PRO A 146 -42.35 29.97 17.20
N PRO A 147 -42.86 30.23 18.42
CA PRO A 147 -42.32 29.69 19.66
C PRO A 147 -42.60 28.18 19.85
N PRO A 148 -41.69 27.45 20.52
CA PRO A 148 -41.87 26.03 20.83
C PRO A 148 -42.83 25.77 22.02
N PRO A 149 -43.49 24.59 22.08
CA PRO A 149 -44.33 24.17 23.21
C PRO A 149 -43.53 23.75 24.46
N PRO A 150 -44.15 23.77 25.66
CA PRO A 150 -43.47 23.60 26.95
C PRO A 150 -42.99 22.16 27.26
N PRO A 151 -41.99 22.00 28.16
CA PRO A 151 -41.29 20.74 28.41
C PRO A 151 -42.06 19.74 29.27
N GLY A 152 -42.12 18.50 28.80
CA GLY A 152 -42.53 17.32 29.58
C GLY A 152 -41.33 16.67 30.30
N SER A 153 -41.46 16.58 31.62
CA SER A 153 -40.72 15.77 32.60
C SER A 153 -39.53 14.91 32.13
N SER A 154 -38.32 15.28 32.56
CA SER A 154 -37.15 14.41 32.56
C SER A 154 -36.98 13.71 33.92
N SER A 155 -36.83 12.39 33.86
CA SER A 155 -36.32 11.54 34.95
C SER A 155 -34.79 11.66 35.05
N PRO A 156 -34.18 11.57 36.23
CA PRO A 156 -32.72 11.60 36.35
C PRO A 156 -32.12 10.21 36.02
N SER A 157 -31.41 10.12 34.90
CA SER A 157 -30.45 9.03 34.65
C SER A 157 -29.05 9.56 34.95
N SER A 158 -28.46 9.11 36.05
CA SER A 158 -27.07 9.36 36.41
C SER A 158 -26.13 8.66 35.42
N SER A 159 -25.57 9.41 34.47
CA SER A 159 -24.39 8.97 33.71
C SER A 159 -23.15 9.69 34.25
N ILE A 160 -22.28 8.90 34.87
CA ILE A 160 -20.93 9.31 35.25
C ILE A 160 -20.15 9.45 33.95
N LYS A 161 -20.00 10.68 33.46
CA LYS A 161 -19.04 11.03 32.40
C LYS A 161 -17.67 11.20 33.03
N SER A 162 -16.84 10.17 32.96
CA SER A 162 -15.39 10.34 33.02
C SER A 162 -14.92 10.82 31.64
N GLU A 163 -14.84 12.13 31.47
CA GLU A 163 -14.11 12.75 30.36
C GLU A 163 -12.61 12.58 30.61
N GLU A 164 -12.07 11.47 30.11
CA GLU A 164 -10.63 11.31 29.97
C GLU A 164 -10.22 12.03 28.69
N TYR A 165 -9.61 13.21 28.88
CA TYR A 165 -9.01 14.06 27.85
C TYR A 165 -7.79 13.39 27.22
N PHE A 166 -8.01 12.31 26.46
CA PHE A 166 -7.06 11.91 25.44
C PHE A 166 -7.44 12.62 24.16
N GLY A 167 -6.62 13.58 23.75
CA GLY A 167 -6.68 14.22 22.43
C GLY A 167 -6.57 13.18 21.33
N ARG A 168 -7.68 12.53 20.99
CA ARG A 168 -7.81 11.68 19.81
C ARG A 168 -7.72 12.61 18.61
N ASN A 169 -6.53 12.71 18.02
CA ASN A 169 -6.39 13.17 16.65
C ASN A 169 -7.40 12.38 15.81
N LYS A 170 -8.43 13.08 15.32
CA LYS A 170 -9.52 12.47 14.55
C LYS A 170 -8.98 12.14 13.17
N HIS A 171 -8.32 10.99 13.02
CA HIS A 171 -8.00 10.42 11.72
C HIS A 171 -9.33 10.16 11.00
N LYS A 172 -9.55 10.82 9.86
CA LYS A 172 -10.71 10.54 9.01
C LYS A 172 -10.29 9.40 8.07
N PRO A 173 -11.05 8.29 8.02
CA PRO A 173 -10.74 7.23 7.08
C PRO A 173 -10.91 7.77 5.66
N GLN A 174 -9.86 7.64 4.85
CA GLN A 174 -9.87 8.01 3.43
C GLN A 174 -9.52 6.81 2.57
N VAL A 175 -9.89 6.84 1.29
CA VAL A 175 -9.49 5.79 0.34
C VAL A 175 -8.23 6.26 -0.37
N SER A 176 -7.17 5.45 -0.32
CA SER A 176 -5.92 5.70 -1.02
C SER A 176 -5.71 4.66 -2.12
N GLU A 177 -5.10 5.11 -3.21
CA GLU A 177 -4.71 4.26 -4.33
C GLU A 177 -3.26 3.78 -4.15
N PHE A 178 -3.02 2.52 -4.50
CA PHE A 178 -1.73 1.87 -4.44
C PHE A 178 -1.43 1.20 -5.77
N ILE A 179 -0.16 1.22 -6.15
CA ILE A 179 0.35 0.61 -7.38
C ILE A 179 1.42 -0.40 -7.03
N LEU A 180 1.24 -1.60 -7.57
CA LEU A 180 2.23 -2.66 -7.65
C LEU A 180 2.87 -2.61 -9.03
N ALA A 181 4.20 -2.54 -9.09
CA ALA A 181 4.92 -2.52 -10.36
C ALA A 181 6.18 -3.39 -10.27
N PRO A 182 6.52 -4.15 -11.33
CA PRO A 182 7.78 -4.88 -11.36
C PRO A 182 8.95 -3.91 -11.20
N HIS A 183 9.96 -4.34 -10.45
CA HIS A 183 11.17 -3.57 -10.23
C HIS A 183 12.34 -4.32 -10.86
N SER A 184 12.80 -3.84 -12.01
CA SER A 184 14.12 -4.23 -12.49
C SER A 184 15.14 -3.55 -11.58
N SER A 185 15.72 -4.30 -10.63
CA SER A 185 16.92 -3.83 -9.93
C SER A 185 17.92 -3.40 -10.99
N GLN A 186 18.25 -2.11 -11.05
CA GLN A 186 19.10 -1.55 -12.08
C GLN A 186 20.35 -2.42 -12.23
N HIS A 187 20.61 -2.79 -13.48
CA HIS A 187 21.88 -3.33 -13.94
C HIS A 187 23.02 -2.60 -13.21
N VAL A 188 23.79 -3.32 -12.40
CA VAL A 188 24.96 -2.78 -11.68
C VAL A 188 25.75 -1.92 -12.67
N GLU A 189 25.86 -0.62 -12.39
CA GLU A 189 26.72 0.26 -13.19
C GLU A 189 28.13 -0.31 -13.13
N THR A 190 28.58 -0.83 -14.27
CA THR A 190 29.91 -1.42 -14.40
C THR A 190 30.90 -0.29 -14.16
N THR A 191 31.53 -0.28 -12.98
CA THR A 191 32.58 0.67 -12.65
C THR A 191 33.68 0.57 -13.72
N GLU A 192 34.04 1.70 -14.33
CA GLU A 192 34.84 1.78 -15.56
C GLU A 192 36.25 1.16 -15.45
N ASP A 193 36.72 0.87 -14.24
CA ASP A 193 38.05 0.29 -13.95
C ASP A 193 38.08 -1.24 -13.88
N SER A 194 37.01 -1.92 -14.32
CA SER A 194 36.95 -3.39 -14.29
C SER A 194 37.76 -4.03 -15.43
N THR A 195 38.72 -4.87 -15.03
CA THR A 195 39.59 -5.70 -15.88
C THR A 195 38.81 -6.55 -16.89
N ILE A 196 39.43 -6.88 -18.03
CA ILE A 196 38.79 -7.63 -19.14
C ILE A 196 38.18 -8.97 -18.66
N PHE A 197 38.82 -9.64 -17.68
CA PHE A 197 38.26 -10.84 -17.06
C PHE A 197 37.00 -10.55 -16.23
N ALA A 198 36.94 -9.43 -15.51
CA ALA A 198 35.73 -9.00 -14.80
C ALA A 198 34.58 -8.66 -15.76
N ARG A 199 34.87 -8.15 -16.97
CA ARG A 199 33.84 -7.94 -18.02
C ARG A 199 33.28 -9.24 -18.57
N ALA A 200 34.10 -10.28 -18.76
CA ALA A 200 33.61 -11.58 -19.19
C ALA A 200 32.74 -12.26 -18.11
N PHE A 201 33.14 -12.16 -16.83
CA PHE A 201 32.31 -12.64 -15.71
C PHE A 201 31.06 -11.80 -15.48
N ALA A 202 31.09 -10.49 -15.73
CA ALA A 202 29.91 -9.62 -15.71
C ALA A 202 28.96 -9.92 -16.87
N ALA A 203 29.47 -10.14 -18.09
CA ALA A 203 28.68 -10.55 -19.26
C ALA A 203 28.02 -11.91 -19.03
N LEU A 204 28.73 -12.89 -18.46
CA LEU A 204 28.15 -14.18 -18.06
C LEU A 204 27.14 -14.05 -16.90
N ARG A 205 27.28 -13.07 -16.01
CA ARG A 205 26.26 -12.73 -15.00
C ARG A 205 25.07 -11.95 -15.57
N ASN A 206 25.26 -11.23 -16.68
CA ASN A 206 24.24 -10.44 -17.37
C ASN A 206 23.44 -11.25 -18.41
N HIS A 207 23.86 -12.47 -18.73
CA HIS A 207 23.00 -13.47 -19.39
C HIS A 207 22.03 -14.16 -18.42
N LYS A 208 21.87 -13.62 -17.19
CA LYS A 208 20.80 -14.03 -16.28
C LYS A 208 19.45 -13.91 -16.99
N PRO A 209 18.52 -14.85 -16.78
CA PRO A 209 17.18 -14.71 -17.34
C PRO A 209 16.61 -13.37 -16.89
N SER A 210 15.96 -12.65 -17.80
CA SER A 210 15.40 -11.30 -17.64
C SER A 210 14.20 -11.25 -16.67
N HIS A 211 14.15 -12.15 -15.68
CA HIS A 211 12.93 -12.58 -14.99
C HIS A 211 13.15 -12.59 -13.48
N SER A 212 13.60 -11.45 -12.94
CA SER A 212 13.49 -11.25 -11.49
C SER A 212 12.05 -10.89 -11.18
N ASN A 213 11.40 -11.67 -10.33
CA ASN A 213 10.05 -11.37 -9.82
C ASN A 213 10.07 -10.29 -8.74
N SER A 214 11.07 -9.41 -8.74
CA SER A 214 11.18 -8.29 -7.80
C SER A 214 10.17 -7.20 -8.14
N PHE A 215 9.61 -6.55 -7.13
CA PHE A 215 8.60 -5.53 -7.33
C PHE A 215 8.52 -4.52 -6.20
N THR A 216 7.82 -3.42 -6.45
CA THR A 216 7.51 -2.39 -5.46
C THR A 216 6.01 -2.21 -5.32
N LEU A 217 5.59 -1.80 -4.12
CA LEU A 217 4.26 -1.32 -3.82
C LEU A 217 4.38 0.13 -3.33
N SER A 218 3.80 1.07 -4.07
CA SER A 218 3.84 2.50 -3.75
C SER A 218 2.44 3.08 -3.68
N ARG A 219 2.25 4.05 -2.80
CA ARG A 219 1.01 4.84 -2.74
C ARG A 219 1.02 5.92 -3.82
N VAL A 220 -0.14 6.21 -4.38
CA VAL A 220 -0.34 7.35 -5.29
C VAL A 220 -0.81 8.55 -4.46
N ALA A 221 -0.03 9.62 -4.43
CA ALA A 221 -0.45 10.89 -3.88
C ALA A 221 -1.35 11.60 -4.88
N GLN A 222 -2.60 11.83 -4.48
CA GLN A 222 -3.49 12.70 -5.23
C GLN A 222 -3.22 14.16 -4.83
N PRO A 223 -3.03 15.06 -5.82
CA PRO A 223 -2.91 16.48 -5.55
C PRO A 223 -4.22 16.99 -4.92
N PRO A 224 -4.16 17.98 -4.01
CA PRO A 224 -5.36 18.58 -3.43
C PRO A 224 -6.24 19.10 -4.57
N VAL A 225 -7.47 18.59 -4.66
CA VAL A 225 -8.43 19.06 -5.65
C VAL A 225 -8.89 20.43 -5.17
N SER A 226 -8.36 21.48 -5.77
CA SER A 226 -8.82 22.85 -5.52
C SER A 226 -10.33 22.92 -5.75
N PRO A 227 -11.10 23.59 -4.87
CA PRO A 227 -12.55 23.62 -4.96
C PRO A 227 -13.01 24.15 -6.32
N PRO A 228 -14.11 23.64 -6.88
CA PRO A 228 -14.60 24.08 -8.18
C PRO A 228 -14.86 25.59 -8.15
N PRO A 229 -14.38 26.38 -9.12
CA PRO A 229 -14.63 27.80 -9.20
C PRO A 229 -16.09 28.04 -9.60
N TYR A 230 -17.00 27.98 -8.63
CA TYR A 230 -18.32 28.60 -8.79
C TYR A 230 -18.17 30.12 -8.62
N ALA A 231 -17.51 30.76 -9.57
CA ALA A 231 -17.53 32.20 -9.78
C ALA A 231 -17.06 32.50 -11.21
N SER A 232 -18.03 32.54 -12.14
CA SER A 232 -18.06 33.33 -13.39
C SER A 232 -16.74 33.58 -14.14
N ASP A 233 -16.38 32.71 -15.09
CA ASP A 233 -16.20 33.03 -16.52
C ASP A 233 -15.53 31.87 -17.31
N PRO A 234 -15.99 31.52 -18.53
CA PRO A 234 -15.41 30.45 -19.32
C PRO A 234 -14.26 30.98 -20.19
N VAL A 235 -13.05 31.01 -19.67
CA VAL A 235 -11.84 31.15 -20.50
C VAL A 235 -11.28 29.75 -20.80
N LEU A 236 -11.22 29.42 -22.09
CA LEU A 236 -10.70 28.18 -22.70
C LEU A 236 -9.20 27.97 -22.44
N ALA A 237 -8.77 27.80 -21.19
CA ALA A 237 -7.42 27.32 -20.89
C ALA A 237 -7.40 25.79 -20.94
N PRO A 238 -6.41 25.16 -21.62
CA PRO A 238 -6.24 23.71 -21.56
C PRO A 238 -5.98 23.31 -20.11
N THR A 239 -6.96 22.64 -19.51
CA THR A 239 -6.88 22.17 -18.13
C THR A 239 -5.89 21.00 -18.08
N GLU A 240 -4.61 21.29 -17.85
CA GLU A 240 -3.64 20.27 -17.49
C GLU A 240 -4.14 19.57 -16.22
N ARG A 241 -4.48 18.28 -16.33
CA ARG A 241 -4.87 17.50 -15.16
C ARG A 241 -3.68 17.44 -14.22
N PRO A 242 -3.88 17.68 -12.92
CA PRO A 242 -2.78 17.69 -11.98
C PRO A 242 -2.16 16.28 -11.95
N LYS A 243 -0.83 16.22 -12.16
CA LYS A 243 -0.08 14.97 -12.28
C LYS A 243 -0.06 14.25 -10.93
N SER A 244 -0.50 12.99 -10.91
CA SER A 244 -0.35 12.13 -9.74
C SER A 244 1.13 11.81 -9.51
N ILE A 245 1.52 11.74 -8.23
CA ILE A 245 2.92 11.51 -7.83
C ILE A 245 2.98 10.19 -7.06
N LEU A 246 3.94 9.32 -7.40
CA LEU A 246 4.21 8.13 -6.61
C LEU A 246 5.02 8.48 -5.37
N CYS A 247 4.53 8.04 -4.21
CA CYS A 247 5.30 8.11 -2.97
C CYS A 247 6.44 7.09 -2.99
N PRO A 248 7.45 7.24 -2.09
CA PRO A 248 8.41 6.19 -1.82
C PRO A 248 7.71 4.84 -1.57
N PRO A 249 8.35 3.71 -1.94
CA PRO A 249 7.73 2.40 -1.83
C PRO A 249 7.46 2.06 -0.36
N LEU A 250 6.21 1.71 -0.07
CA LEU A 250 5.81 1.15 1.22
C LEU A 250 6.40 -0.24 1.42
N LEU A 251 6.48 -1.01 0.33
CA LEU A 251 6.99 -2.37 0.33
C LEU A 251 7.84 -2.60 -0.92
N VAL A 252 8.99 -3.27 -0.73
CA VAL A 252 9.84 -3.77 -1.82
C VAL A 252 10.03 -5.27 -1.63
N PHE A 253 9.79 -6.04 -2.69
CA PHE A 253 10.12 -7.46 -2.72
C PHE A 253 11.36 -7.68 -3.57
N HIS A 254 12.35 -8.35 -2.97
CA HIS A 254 13.57 -8.78 -3.60
C HIS A 254 13.50 -10.28 -3.88
N ASP A 255 13.44 -10.63 -5.16
CA ASP A 255 13.51 -12.02 -5.57
C ASP A 255 14.92 -12.56 -5.38
N ARG A 256 15.03 -13.67 -4.63
CA ARG A 256 16.28 -14.37 -4.33
C ARG A 256 16.26 -15.80 -4.88
N THR A 257 15.32 -16.11 -5.75
CA THR A 257 15.14 -17.45 -6.32
C THR A 257 16.39 -17.89 -7.08
N PRO A 258 17.01 -19.02 -6.69
CA PRO A 258 18.12 -19.59 -7.44
C PRO A 258 17.72 -19.94 -8.87
N VAL A 259 18.64 -19.79 -9.81
CA VAL A 259 18.39 -20.02 -11.26
C VAL A 259 17.90 -21.44 -11.58
N TYR A 260 18.21 -22.41 -10.73
CA TYR A 260 17.84 -23.83 -10.92
C TYR A 260 16.69 -24.29 -10.03
N SER A 261 15.94 -23.35 -9.43
CA SER A 261 14.76 -23.67 -8.66
C SER A 261 13.59 -23.95 -9.60
N VAL A 262 13.19 -25.22 -9.69
CA VAL A 262 11.94 -25.61 -10.35
C VAL A 262 10.80 -25.50 -9.35
N ALA A 263 9.71 -24.82 -9.71
CA ALA A 263 8.47 -24.72 -8.94
C ALA A 263 8.59 -24.17 -7.50
N SER A 264 9.67 -23.48 -7.17
CA SER A 264 9.85 -22.81 -5.88
C SER A 264 10.31 -21.37 -6.10
N PHE A 265 9.87 -20.49 -5.21
CA PHE A 265 10.35 -19.12 -5.15
C PHE A 265 10.82 -18.80 -3.73
N THR A 266 11.85 -17.97 -3.64
CA THR A 266 12.35 -17.44 -2.37
C THR A 266 12.70 -15.97 -2.53
N GLY A 267 12.47 -15.17 -1.50
CA GLY A 267 12.73 -13.75 -1.55
C GLY A 267 12.61 -13.07 -0.19
N THR A 268 12.83 -11.76 -0.20
CA THR A 268 12.76 -10.93 1.01
C THR A 268 11.83 -9.76 0.74
N ILE A 269 10.85 -9.56 1.63
CA ILE A 269 9.99 -8.39 1.65
C ILE A 269 10.59 -7.38 2.65
N GLU A 270 10.77 -6.15 2.20
CA GLU A 270 11.16 -4.99 3.02
C GLU A 270 9.97 -4.03 3.15
N PHE A 271 9.72 -3.56 4.36
CA PHE A 271 8.64 -2.63 4.70
C PHE A 271 9.17 -1.33 5.28
N ASP A 272 8.66 -0.20 4.81
CA ASP A 272 8.79 1.06 5.52
C ASP A 272 7.77 1.14 6.67
N ARG A 273 8.25 0.97 7.90
CA ARG A 273 7.41 0.98 9.10
C ARG A 273 6.78 2.35 9.35
N ALA A 274 7.42 3.44 8.92
CA ALA A 274 6.86 4.78 9.07
C ALA A 274 5.66 4.97 8.14
N GLU A 275 5.78 4.55 6.87
CA GLU A 275 4.66 4.62 5.91
C GLU A 275 3.54 3.64 6.31
N GLU A 276 3.86 2.43 6.78
CA GLU A 276 2.86 1.48 7.29
C GLU A 276 2.06 2.07 8.45
N GLY A 277 2.75 2.65 9.44
CA GLY A 277 2.14 3.31 10.59
C GLY A 277 1.31 4.53 10.20
N LEU A 278 1.75 5.29 9.20
CA LEU A 278 1.04 6.45 8.65
C LEU A 278 -0.26 6.04 7.95
N VAL A 279 -0.20 4.98 7.14
CA VAL A 279 -1.35 4.44 6.42
C VAL A 279 -2.33 3.75 7.37
N GLY A 280 -1.82 3.16 8.46
CA GLY A 280 -2.62 2.58 9.54
C GLY A 280 -3.37 1.31 9.11
N VAL A 281 -2.75 0.50 8.24
CA VAL A 281 -3.26 -0.79 7.77
C VAL A 281 -2.30 -1.89 8.20
N ASP A 282 -2.85 -3.02 8.65
CA ASP A 282 -2.11 -4.13 9.25
C ASP A 282 -1.11 -4.82 8.29
N THR A 283 0.05 -5.23 8.80
CA THR A 283 1.11 -5.90 8.03
C THR A 283 0.61 -7.12 7.25
N SER A 284 -0.29 -7.91 7.83
CA SER A 284 -0.83 -9.11 7.17
C SER A 284 -1.58 -8.79 5.87
N PHE A 285 -2.17 -7.59 5.77
CA PHE A 285 -2.80 -7.12 4.52
C PHE A 285 -1.75 -6.93 3.43
N TRP A 286 -0.66 -6.24 3.75
CA TRP A 286 0.39 -5.98 2.78
C TRP A 286 1.13 -7.26 2.37
N ILE A 287 1.33 -8.19 3.30
CA ILE A 287 1.81 -9.54 2.99
C ILE A 287 0.86 -10.25 2.01
N ALA A 288 -0.46 -10.19 2.25
CA ALA A 288 -1.44 -10.79 1.35
C ALA A 288 -1.34 -10.19 -0.07
N VAL A 289 -1.26 -8.87 -0.18
CA VAL A 289 -1.10 -8.15 -1.45
C VAL A 289 0.20 -8.56 -2.15
N ALA A 290 1.33 -8.57 -1.45
CA ALA A 290 2.63 -8.95 -1.99
C ALA A 290 2.65 -10.38 -2.53
N LEU A 291 2.16 -11.35 -1.75
CA LEU A 291 2.10 -12.75 -2.15
C LEU A 291 1.11 -13.01 -3.30
N THR A 292 0.08 -12.18 -3.42
CA THR A 292 -0.86 -12.23 -4.54
C THR A 292 -0.18 -11.74 -5.82
N TYR A 293 0.54 -10.63 -5.74
CA TYR A 293 1.21 -10.04 -6.90
C TYR A 293 2.38 -10.91 -7.39
N LEU A 294 3.15 -11.48 -6.47
CA LEU A 294 4.25 -12.39 -6.79
C LEU A 294 3.78 -13.59 -7.63
N GLU A 295 2.64 -14.17 -7.25
CA GLU A 295 2.06 -15.27 -8.01
C GLU A 295 1.53 -14.84 -9.37
N PHE A 296 0.90 -13.66 -9.43
CA PHE A 296 0.47 -13.09 -10.71
C PHE A 296 1.65 -12.94 -11.68
N LEU A 297 2.81 -12.47 -11.21
CA LEU A 297 4.00 -12.38 -12.06
C LEU A 297 4.45 -13.76 -12.54
N ALA A 298 4.52 -14.76 -11.65
CA ALA A 298 4.91 -16.12 -12.02
C ALA A 298 3.95 -16.78 -13.04
N GLU A 299 2.63 -16.61 -12.87
CA GLU A 299 1.62 -17.12 -13.82
C GLU A 299 1.71 -16.42 -15.18
N ARG A 300 1.91 -15.10 -15.17
CA ARG A 300 2.10 -14.32 -16.39
C ARG A 300 3.33 -14.77 -17.16
N GLU A 301 4.45 -14.98 -16.49
CA GLU A 301 5.68 -15.47 -17.11
C GLU A 301 5.48 -16.86 -17.73
N SER A 302 4.80 -17.76 -17.01
CA SER A 302 4.46 -19.10 -17.50
C SER A 302 3.60 -19.04 -18.77
N TYR A 303 2.63 -18.11 -18.82
CA TYR A 303 1.79 -17.88 -19.98
C TYR A 303 2.57 -17.34 -21.18
N LEU A 304 3.46 -16.35 -20.96
CA LEU A 304 4.29 -15.79 -22.03
C LEU A 304 5.28 -16.81 -22.59
N ALA A 305 5.88 -17.65 -21.74
CA ALA A 305 6.75 -18.74 -22.17
C ALA A 305 6.00 -19.74 -23.06
N ALA A 306 4.78 -20.13 -22.65
CA ALA A 306 3.94 -21.06 -23.43
C ALA A 306 3.46 -20.48 -24.78
N LEU A 307 3.39 -19.16 -24.94
CA LEU A 307 3.08 -18.51 -26.22
C LEU A 307 4.29 -18.43 -27.16
N SER A 308 5.50 -18.55 -26.63
CA SER A 308 6.74 -18.44 -27.40
C SER A 308 7.27 -19.77 -27.95
N ASP A 309 6.71 -20.88 -27.48
CA ASP A 309 6.99 -22.25 -27.94
C ASP A 309 6.02 -22.66 -29.08
#